data_AF-A0A1F7LU00-F1
#
_entry.id   AF-A0A1F7LU00-F1
#
_cell.length_a   1.000
_cell.length_b   1.000
_cell.length_c   1.000
_cell.angle_alpha   90.00
_cell.angle_beta   90.00
_cell.angle_gamma   90.00
#
_symmetry.space_group_name_H-M   'P 1'
#
loop_
_entity.id
_entity.type
_entity.pdbx_description
1 polymer ?
#
loop_
_entity_poly.entity_id
_entity_poly.type
_entity_poly.pdbx_seq_one_letter_code
_entity_poly.pdbx_strand_id
1 'polypeptide(L)'
;MNLTAMGVNPLGVSASLFGLMRQAGFNSMMITPETASDVMLRSLRKGFTREHVRRTAELARECGIASAWFFMLGGPGETRETVEETVSFVERHLSWGGCVSIFTTGIRLLPGTELARRAVAEGHLAPEQDLAEPAFYLSPEADEEWILARINRAIGRCPAVVHAAEEGGSAYERVVDRALGLLGVAPPYWRFLPLLLRVPPVPLLRRRHRPLEARRPTAR
;
A
#
# COMPACT_ATOMS: atom_id res chain seq x y z
N MET A 1 0.59 -8.05 -25.99
CA MET A 1 -0.23 -7.00 -25.35
C MET A 1 0.13 -7.01 -23.86
N ASN A 2 0.39 -5.86 -23.25
CA ASN A 2 0.79 -5.76 -21.84
C ASN A 2 -0.28 -4.98 -21.09
N LEU A 3 -1.16 -5.68 -20.37
CA LEU A 3 -2.30 -5.06 -19.72
C LEU A 3 -2.10 -5.01 -18.21
N THR A 4 -2.49 -3.88 -17.62
CA THR A 4 -2.57 -3.71 -16.16
C THR A 4 -4.00 -3.38 -15.77
N ALA A 5 -4.55 -4.14 -14.82
CA ALA A 5 -5.83 -3.80 -14.21
C ALA A 5 -5.60 -2.84 -13.04
N MET A 6 -6.13 -1.62 -13.16
CA MET A 6 -6.09 -0.63 -12.11
C MET A 6 -7.36 -0.77 -11.26
N GLY A 7 -7.22 -0.96 -9.94
CA GLY A 7 -8.36 -0.94 -9.02
C GLY A 7 -9.25 -2.18 -9.07
N VAL A 8 -8.66 -3.36 -8.93
CA VAL A 8 -9.41 -4.61 -8.71
C VAL A 8 -10.08 -4.54 -7.33
N ASN A 9 -11.41 -4.56 -7.33
CA ASN A 9 -12.21 -4.60 -6.11
C ASN A 9 -12.30 -6.04 -5.58
N PRO A 10 -12.09 -6.31 -4.28
CA PRO A 10 -12.30 -7.63 -3.69
C PRO A 10 -13.71 -8.22 -3.89
N LEU A 11 -14.72 -7.38 -4.15
CA LEU A 11 -16.05 -7.83 -4.56
C LEU A 11 -16.06 -8.23 -6.05
N GLY A 12 -16.47 -9.45 -6.34
CA GLY A 12 -16.68 -9.93 -7.71
C GLY A 12 -15.46 -10.58 -8.36
N VAL A 13 -14.35 -10.76 -7.63
CA VAL A 13 -13.23 -11.56 -8.14
C VAL A 13 -13.55 -13.05 -8.15
N SER A 14 -13.03 -13.75 -9.15
CA SER A 14 -13.16 -15.19 -9.27
C SER A 14 -11.94 -15.79 -9.98
N ALA A 15 -11.72 -17.09 -9.82
CA ALA A 15 -10.68 -17.80 -10.55
C ALA A 15 -10.88 -17.70 -12.07
N SER A 16 -12.14 -17.72 -12.53
CA SER A 16 -12.48 -17.54 -13.95
C SER A 16 -12.07 -16.16 -14.46
N LEU A 17 -12.40 -15.08 -13.73
CA LEU A 17 -12.03 -13.72 -14.11
C LEU A 17 -10.51 -13.57 -14.25
N PHE A 18 -9.75 -13.98 -13.23
CA PHE A 18 -8.29 -13.86 -13.27
C PHE A 18 -7.66 -14.78 -14.33
N GLY A 19 -8.24 -15.95 -14.59
CA GLY A 19 -7.84 -16.82 -15.70
C GLY A 19 -8.02 -16.14 -17.05
N LEU A 20 -9.17 -15.51 -17.29
CA LEU A 20 -9.45 -14.74 -18.51
C LEU A 20 -8.53 -13.53 -18.65
N MET A 21 -8.28 -12.80 -17.56
CA MET A 21 -7.31 -11.70 -17.56
C MET A 21 -5.92 -12.18 -17.99
N ARG A 22 -5.44 -13.30 -17.43
CA ARG A 22 -4.15 -13.86 -17.83
C ARG A 22 -4.12 -14.23 -19.32
N GLN A 23 -5.17 -14.87 -19.83
CA GLN A 23 -5.28 -15.22 -21.25
C GLN A 23 -5.31 -13.98 -22.16
N ALA A 24 -5.93 -12.89 -21.72
CA ALA A 24 -5.97 -11.63 -22.44
C ALA A 24 -4.63 -10.86 -22.42
N GLY A 25 -3.61 -11.34 -21.70
CA GLY A 25 -2.30 -10.71 -21.61
C GLY A 25 -2.17 -9.68 -20.47
N PHE A 26 -3.04 -9.74 -19.47
CA PHE A 26 -2.79 -9.04 -18.21
C PHE A 26 -1.60 -9.65 -17.52
N ASN A 27 -0.68 -8.78 -17.13
CA ASN A 27 0.59 -9.16 -16.59
C ASN A 27 0.85 -8.45 -15.24
N SER A 28 -0.02 -7.50 -14.87
CA SER A 28 -0.09 -6.89 -13.54
C SER A 28 -1.51 -6.44 -13.16
N MET A 29 -1.74 -6.27 -11.87
CA MET A 29 -2.96 -5.68 -11.30
C MET A 29 -2.69 -4.91 -10.02
N MET A 30 -3.57 -3.95 -9.69
CA MET A 30 -3.54 -3.16 -8.47
C MET A 30 -4.82 -3.39 -7.67
N ILE A 31 -4.67 -3.71 -6.39
CA ILE A 31 -5.76 -4.05 -5.47
C ILE A 31 -5.68 -3.09 -4.28
N THR A 32 -6.78 -2.37 -3.99
CA THR A 32 -6.80 -1.26 -3.03
C THR A 32 -7.80 -1.53 -1.89
N PRO A 33 -7.51 -2.51 -1.00
CA PRO A 33 -8.38 -2.77 0.14
C PRO A 33 -8.30 -1.64 1.20
N GLU A 34 -7.20 -0.88 1.21
CA GLU A 34 -6.79 0.12 2.22
C GLU A 34 -6.46 -0.47 3.60
N THR A 35 -7.17 -1.50 4.01
CA THR A 35 -7.03 -2.13 5.33
C THR A 35 -7.43 -3.61 5.26
N ALA A 36 -6.94 -4.39 6.21
CA ALA A 36 -7.37 -5.78 6.42
C ALA A 36 -8.07 -5.97 7.78
N SER A 37 -8.51 -4.88 8.40
CA SER A 37 -9.36 -4.87 9.60
C SER A 37 -10.84 -4.72 9.21
N ASP A 38 -11.70 -5.63 9.67
CA ASP A 38 -13.15 -5.51 9.41
C ASP A 38 -13.76 -4.27 10.07
N VAL A 39 -13.18 -3.78 11.16
CA VAL A 39 -13.59 -2.52 11.80
C VAL A 39 -13.33 -1.34 10.85
N MET A 40 -12.12 -1.27 10.29
CA MET A 40 -11.76 -0.20 9.37
C MET A 40 -12.42 -0.34 8.01
N LEU A 41 -12.64 -1.54 7.49
CA LEU A 41 -13.41 -1.75 6.25
C LEU A 41 -14.84 -1.19 6.37
N ARG A 42 -15.45 -1.33 7.55
CA ARG A 42 -16.75 -0.71 7.86
C ARG A 42 -16.63 0.81 8.02
N SER A 43 -15.64 1.31 8.76
CA SER A 43 -15.38 2.75 8.94
C SER A 43 -15.21 3.47 7.59
N LEU A 44 -14.43 2.87 6.69
CA LEU A 44 -14.14 3.36 5.34
C LEU A 44 -15.23 3.02 4.31
N ARG A 45 -16.33 2.37 4.73
CA ARG A 45 -17.48 2.01 3.88
C ARG A 45 -17.08 1.24 2.60
N LYS A 46 -16.14 0.31 2.73
CA LYS A 46 -15.59 -0.44 1.58
C LYS A 46 -16.58 -1.47 0.99
N GLY A 47 -17.56 -1.89 1.77
CA GLY A 47 -18.61 -2.82 1.31
C GLY A 47 -18.17 -4.29 1.21
N PHE A 48 -16.95 -4.60 1.64
CA PHE A 48 -16.42 -5.98 1.73
C PHE A 48 -15.79 -6.24 3.09
N THR A 49 -15.47 -7.51 3.34
CA THR A 49 -14.87 -8.00 4.59
C THR A 49 -13.44 -8.44 4.38
N ARG A 50 -12.70 -8.63 5.48
CA ARG A 50 -11.35 -9.20 5.50
C ARG A 50 -11.28 -10.55 4.76
N GLU A 51 -12.34 -11.36 4.84
CA GLU A 51 -12.41 -12.64 4.15
C GLU A 51 -12.40 -12.48 2.62
N HIS A 52 -13.08 -11.45 2.08
CA HIS A 52 -13.02 -11.14 0.65
C HIS A 52 -11.60 -10.74 0.23
N VAL A 53 -10.90 -9.94 1.06
CA VAL A 53 -9.50 -9.56 0.82
C VAL A 53 -8.59 -10.80 0.82
N ARG A 54 -8.77 -11.70 1.80
CA ARG A 54 -8.05 -12.98 1.90
C ARG A 54 -8.27 -13.84 0.66
N ARG A 55 -9.52 -14.01 0.24
CA ARG A 55 -9.86 -14.78 -0.96
C ARG A 55 -9.27 -14.18 -2.23
N THR A 56 -9.29 -12.85 -2.33
CA THR A 56 -8.64 -12.13 -3.44
C THR A 56 -7.14 -12.40 -3.48
N ALA A 57 -6.47 -12.42 -2.32
CA ALA A 57 -5.05 -12.73 -2.23
C ALA A 57 -4.71 -14.15 -2.68
N GLU A 58 -5.53 -15.14 -2.31
CA GLU A 58 -5.38 -16.52 -2.78
C GLU A 58 -5.49 -16.61 -4.31
N LEU A 59 -6.56 -16.05 -4.88
CA LEU A 59 -6.80 -16.05 -6.32
C LEU A 59 -5.70 -15.31 -7.09
N ALA A 60 -5.24 -14.17 -6.56
CA ALA A 60 -4.15 -13.40 -7.15
C ALA A 60 -2.85 -14.22 -7.20
N ARG A 61 -2.52 -14.90 -6.10
CA ARG A 61 -1.36 -15.78 -6.02
C ARG A 61 -1.47 -16.97 -6.98
N GLU A 62 -2.63 -17.62 -7.05
CA GLU A 62 -2.88 -18.78 -7.92
C GLU A 62 -2.84 -18.41 -9.41
N CYS A 63 -3.40 -17.26 -9.79
CA CYS A 63 -3.42 -16.84 -11.19
C CYS A 63 -2.04 -16.42 -11.71
N GLY A 64 -1.10 -16.04 -10.83
CA GLY A 64 0.28 -15.70 -11.19
C GLY A 64 0.45 -14.33 -11.88
N ILE A 65 -0.59 -13.51 -11.95
CA ILE A 65 -0.48 -12.11 -12.36
C ILE A 65 0.17 -11.32 -11.23
N ALA A 66 1.15 -10.47 -11.53
CA ALA A 66 1.80 -9.65 -10.52
C ALA A 66 0.79 -8.68 -9.88
N SER A 67 0.80 -8.53 -8.56
CA SER A 67 -0.19 -7.73 -7.84
C SER A 67 0.48 -6.71 -6.93
N ALA A 68 0.08 -5.45 -7.06
CA ALA A 68 0.39 -4.40 -6.10
C ALA A 68 -0.81 -4.17 -5.18
N TRP A 69 -0.58 -4.17 -3.87
CA TRP A 69 -1.60 -4.04 -2.84
C TRP A 69 -1.38 -2.75 -2.07
N PHE A 70 -2.43 -1.94 -1.92
CA PHE A 70 -2.33 -0.62 -1.30
C PHE A 70 -3.05 -0.62 0.05
N PHE A 71 -2.32 -0.19 1.08
CA PHE A 71 -2.80 -0.07 2.44
C PHE A 71 -2.58 1.35 2.94
N MET A 72 -3.61 1.93 3.52
CA MET A 72 -3.62 3.29 4.05
C MET A 72 -3.94 3.23 5.53
N LEU A 73 -2.95 3.56 6.36
CA LEU A 73 -3.05 3.50 7.81
C LEU A 73 -3.24 4.89 8.40
N GLY A 74 -3.95 4.94 9.53
CA GLY A 74 -4.18 6.17 10.27
C GLY A 74 -5.44 6.92 9.83
N GLY A 75 -6.39 6.22 9.20
CA GLY A 75 -7.71 6.76 8.88
C GLY A 75 -8.59 6.97 10.12
N PRO A 76 -9.79 7.56 9.97
CA PRO A 76 -10.67 7.80 11.10
C PRO A 76 -11.12 6.51 11.80
N GLY A 77 -10.92 6.47 13.12
CA GLY A 77 -11.20 5.29 13.96
C GLY A 77 -10.12 4.21 13.89
N GLU A 78 -8.98 4.47 13.25
CA GLU A 78 -7.84 3.56 13.25
C GLU A 78 -7.19 3.54 14.64
N THR A 79 -6.94 2.35 15.17
CA THR A 79 -6.25 2.11 16.43
C THR A 79 -4.98 1.29 16.21
N ARG A 80 -4.16 1.13 17.24
CA ARG A 80 -2.97 0.26 17.16
C ARG A 80 -3.36 -1.19 16.83
N GLU A 81 -4.49 -1.65 17.33
CA GLU A 81 -5.02 -3.00 17.08
C GLU A 81 -5.40 -3.17 15.60
N THR A 82 -6.12 -2.22 15.00
CA THR A 82 -6.55 -2.31 13.59
C THR A 82 -5.36 -2.18 12.61
N VAL A 83 -4.35 -1.38 12.98
CA VAL A 83 -3.06 -1.36 12.28
C VAL A 83 -2.38 -2.71 12.36
N GLU A 84 -2.31 -3.32 13.55
CA GLU A 84 -1.68 -4.63 13.72
C GLU A 84 -2.42 -5.71 12.92
N GLU A 85 -3.76 -5.72 12.92
CA GLU A 85 -4.55 -6.63 12.10
C GLU A 85 -4.18 -6.56 10.62
N THR A 86 -4.01 -5.34 10.11
CA THR A 86 -3.66 -5.08 8.71
C THR A 86 -2.23 -5.50 8.40
N VAL A 87 -1.25 -5.04 9.18
CA VAL A 87 0.17 -5.34 8.91
C VAL A 87 0.45 -6.84 9.08
N SER A 88 -0.11 -7.47 10.11
CA SER A 88 -0.04 -8.92 10.29
C SER A 88 -0.70 -9.69 9.14
N PHE A 89 -1.81 -9.20 8.58
CA PHE A 89 -2.44 -9.82 7.43
C PHE A 89 -1.51 -9.80 6.21
N VAL A 90 -0.88 -8.66 5.95
CA VAL A 90 0.09 -8.50 4.86
C VAL A 90 1.26 -9.46 5.00
N GLU A 91 1.87 -9.52 6.19
CA GLU A 91 2.98 -10.43 6.47
C GLU A 91 2.61 -11.92 6.23
N ARG A 92 1.39 -12.31 6.61
CA ARG A 92 0.92 -13.70 6.49
C ARG A 92 0.46 -14.09 5.09
N HIS A 93 -0.25 -13.19 4.40
CA HIS A 93 -0.97 -13.55 3.18
C HIS A 93 -0.37 -12.97 1.90
N LEU A 94 0.43 -11.89 1.99
CA LEU A 94 0.90 -11.12 0.83
C LEU A 94 2.42 -11.19 0.58
N SER A 95 3.00 -12.39 0.72
CA SER A 95 4.46 -12.59 0.72
C SER A 95 5.01 -13.48 -0.42
N TRP A 96 4.38 -13.50 -1.60
CA TRP A 96 4.88 -14.26 -2.78
C TRP A 96 5.76 -13.44 -3.73
N GLY A 97 6.33 -14.10 -4.76
CA GLY A 97 7.34 -13.51 -5.67
C GLY A 97 6.84 -12.39 -6.59
N GLY A 98 5.53 -12.30 -6.83
CA GLY A 98 4.90 -11.30 -7.68
C GLY A 98 3.99 -10.33 -6.90
N CYS A 99 4.16 -10.23 -5.58
CA CYS A 99 3.35 -9.38 -4.71
C CYS A 99 4.19 -8.26 -4.14
N VAL A 100 3.71 -7.03 -4.27
CA VAL A 100 4.22 -5.86 -3.52
C VAL A 100 3.08 -5.30 -2.69
N SER A 101 3.35 -4.97 -1.42
CA SER A 101 2.41 -4.30 -0.52
C SER A 101 2.96 -2.93 -0.17
N ILE A 102 2.19 -1.91 -0.48
CA ILE A 102 2.57 -0.50 -0.38
C ILE A 102 1.74 0.11 0.74
N PHE A 103 2.42 0.57 1.78
CA PHE A 103 1.79 1.28 2.88
C PHE A 103 1.92 2.79 2.69
N THR A 104 0.85 3.51 3.01
CA THR A 104 0.84 4.97 3.18
C THR A 104 0.35 5.30 4.59
N THR A 105 0.88 6.36 5.18
CA THR A 105 0.40 6.91 6.46
C THR A 105 -0.37 8.20 6.24
N GLY A 106 -1.53 8.29 6.90
CA GLY A 106 -2.43 9.44 6.85
C GLY A 106 -3.26 9.51 5.57
N ILE A 107 -4.38 10.23 5.66
CA ILE A 107 -5.31 10.44 4.54
C ILE A 107 -5.27 11.91 4.13
N ARG A 108 -5.02 12.17 2.84
CA ARG A 108 -5.06 13.55 2.31
C ARG A 108 -6.44 14.15 2.53
N LEU A 109 -6.48 15.28 3.22
CA LEU A 109 -7.68 16.09 3.40
C LEU A 109 -7.96 16.84 2.11
N LEU A 110 -9.15 16.63 1.55
CA LEU A 110 -9.62 17.30 0.33
C LEU A 110 -10.80 18.23 0.65
N PRO A 111 -10.84 19.43 0.04
CA PRO A 111 -11.95 20.37 0.24
C PRO A 111 -13.31 19.72 -0.02
N GLY A 112 -14.30 20.04 0.82
CA GLY A 112 -15.68 19.57 0.66
C GLY A 112 -15.95 18.09 1.02
N THR A 113 -14.91 17.32 1.38
CA THR A 113 -15.10 15.93 1.82
C THR A 113 -15.60 15.84 3.26
N GLU A 114 -16.25 14.72 3.59
CA GLU A 114 -16.68 14.44 4.95
C GLU A 114 -15.51 14.37 5.93
N LEU A 115 -14.38 13.82 5.47
CA LEU A 115 -13.17 13.75 6.26
C LEU A 115 -12.62 15.13 6.62
N ALA A 116 -12.66 16.10 5.68
CA ALA A 116 -12.26 17.47 5.96
C ALA A 116 -13.17 18.14 7.00
N ARG A 117 -14.49 17.97 6.89
CA ARG A 117 -15.43 18.48 7.91
C ARG A 117 -15.18 17.87 9.27
N ARG A 118 -14.95 16.55 9.31
CA ARG A 118 -14.64 15.81 10.54
C ARG A 118 -13.32 16.28 11.16
N ALA A 119 -12.28 16.47 10.36
CA ALA A 119 -10.99 16.97 10.85
C ALA A 119 -11.12 18.36 11.50
N VAL A 120 -11.97 19.25 10.95
CA VAL A 120 -12.28 20.54 11.59
C VAL A 120 -13.04 20.33 12.90
N ALA A 121 -14.08 19.50 12.90
CA ALA A 121 -14.89 19.23 14.09
C ALA A 121 -14.11 18.59 15.24
N GLU A 122 -13.12 17.74 14.93
CA GLU A 122 -12.23 17.09 15.89
C GLU A 122 -11.03 17.96 16.29
N GLY A 123 -10.88 19.17 15.74
CA GLY A 123 -9.79 20.09 16.04
C GLY A 123 -8.44 19.71 15.40
N HIS A 124 -8.44 18.78 14.46
CA HIS A 124 -7.25 18.36 13.69
C HIS A 124 -6.92 19.28 12.51
N LEU A 125 -7.86 20.13 12.10
CA LEU A 125 -7.70 21.10 11.01
C LEU A 125 -8.33 22.44 11.40
N ALA A 126 -7.64 23.56 11.16
CA ALA A 126 -8.27 24.87 11.33
C ALA A 126 -9.37 25.08 10.26
N PRO A 127 -10.54 25.65 10.60
CA PRO A 127 -11.64 25.84 9.65
C PRO A 127 -11.25 26.60 8.38
N GLU A 128 -10.33 27.55 8.51
CA GLU A 128 -9.86 28.44 7.44
C GLU A 128 -8.61 27.90 6.72
N GLN A 129 -8.14 26.69 7.06
CA GLN A 129 -6.92 26.15 6.47
C GLN A 129 -7.10 25.93 4.97
N ASP A 130 -6.19 26.51 4.19
CA ASP A 130 -6.13 26.28 2.75
C ASP A 130 -5.71 24.83 2.46
N LEU A 131 -6.65 24.05 1.93
CA LEU A 131 -6.45 22.66 1.56
C LEU A 131 -5.88 22.49 0.14
N ALA A 132 -5.56 23.57 -0.59
CA ALA A 132 -4.71 23.48 -1.78
C ALA A 132 -3.33 22.91 -1.41
N GLU A 133 -2.77 23.36 -0.27
CA GLU A 133 -1.56 22.79 0.30
C GLU A 133 -1.82 21.41 0.93
N PRO A 134 -0.87 20.45 0.83
CA PRO A 134 -0.99 19.12 1.42
C PRO A 134 -1.22 19.12 2.94
N ALA A 135 -2.43 18.75 3.35
CA ALA A 135 -2.86 18.51 4.72
C ALA A 135 -3.38 17.07 4.86
N PHE A 136 -3.05 16.41 5.96
CA PHE A 136 -3.36 14.99 6.16
C PHE A 136 -4.08 14.78 7.47
N TYR A 137 -5.09 13.93 7.45
CA TYR A 137 -5.70 13.36 8.64
C TYR A 137 -4.84 12.21 9.14
N LEU A 138 -4.64 12.15 10.45
CA LEU A 138 -4.06 11.01 11.13
C LEU A 138 -4.86 10.74 12.40
N SER A 139 -5.25 9.48 12.61
CA SER A 139 -5.97 9.07 13.82
C SER A 139 -5.15 9.36 15.09
N PRO A 140 -5.73 10.00 16.11
CA PRO A 140 -5.04 10.24 17.38
C PRO A 140 -4.78 8.96 18.18
N GLU A 141 -5.54 7.88 17.93
CA GLU A 141 -5.43 6.60 18.64
C GLU A 141 -4.29 5.71 18.09
N ALA A 142 -3.70 6.09 16.95
CA ALA A 142 -2.57 5.41 16.33
C ALA A 142 -1.55 6.46 15.91
N ASP A 143 -0.69 6.86 16.85
CA ASP A 143 0.35 7.87 16.59
C ASP A 143 1.27 7.48 15.41
N GLU A 144 1.72 8.49 14.65
CA GLU A 144 2.46 8.28 13.39
C GLU A 144 3.75 7.50 13.63
N GLU A 145 4.45 7.84 14.71
CA GLU A 145 5.74 7.25 15.05
C GLU A 145 5.61 5.74 15.29
N TRP A 146 4.59 5.33 16.03
CA TRP A 146 4.29 3.92 16.27
C TRP A 146 3.89 3.19 14.99
N ILE A 147 3.05 3.80 14.13
CA ILE A 147 2.66 3.21 12.84
C ILE A 147 3.91 3.00 11.98
N LEU A 148 4.74 4.03 11.81
CA LEU A 148 5.96 3.95 11.02
C LEU A 148 6.94 2.93 11.60
N ALA A 149 7.12 2.88 12.93
CA ALA A 149 7.93 1.86 13.58
C ALA A 149 7.40 0.44 13.30
N ARG A 150 6.08 0.24 13.29
CA ARG A 150 5.47 -1.06 12.95
C ARG A 150 5.68 -1.44 11.48
N ILE A 151 5.56 -0.48 10.56
CA ILE A 151 5.84 -0.68 9.13
C ILE A 151 7.32 -1.01 8.91
N ASN A 152 8.24 -0.27 9.55
CA ASN A 152 9.68 -0.53 9.48
C ASN A 152 10.02 -1.96 9.94
N ARG A 153 9.36 -2.46 11.00
CA ARG A 153 9.49 -3.88 11.41
C ARG A 153 8.99 -4.85 10.35
N ALA A 154 7.87 -4.53 9.68
CA ALA A 154 7.32 -5.36 8.61
C ALA A 154 8.26 -5.40 7.39
N ILE A 155 8.82 -4.25 6.99
CA ILE A 155 9.82 -4.15 5.91
C ILE A 155 11.03 -5.05 6.21
N GLY A 156 11.52 -5.07 7.44
CA GLY A 156 12.65 -5.92 7.85
C GLY A 156 12.37 -7.43 7.77
N ARG A 157 11.11 -7.84 7.86
CA ARG A 157 10.66 -9.25 7.85
C ARG A 157 10.16 -9.71 6.48
N CYS A 158 9.47 -8.84 5.75
CA CYS A 158 8.84 -9.13 4.48
C CYS A 158 9.36 -8.14 3.42
N PRO A 159 10.33 -8.53 2.58
CA PRO A 159 10.91 -7.65 1.58
C PRO A 159 9.91 -7.09 0.56
N ALA A 160 8.75 -7.76 0.40
CA ALA A 160 7.65 -7.32 -0.46
C ALA A 160 6.87 -6.11 0.11
N VAL A 161 7.11 -5.74 1.37
CA VAL A 161 6.54 -4.55 1.99
C VAL A 161 7.41 -3.34 1.69
N VAL A 162 6.77 -2.29 1.21
CA VAL A 162 7.36 -0.97 0.98
C VAL A 162 6.44 0.10 1.55
N HIS A 163 7.01 1.26 1.82
CA HIS A 163 6.22 2.45 2.14
C HIS A 163 6.26 3.40 0.96
N ALA A 164 5.16 4.08 0.64
CA ALA A 164 5.11 4.97 -0.52
C ALA A 164 6.11 6.14 -0.45
N ALA A 165 6.55 6.51 0.76
CA ALA A 165 7.64 7.49 0.92
C ALA A 165 9.02 6.96 0.48
N GLU A 166 9.18 5.63 0.37
CA GLU A 166 10.35 4.99 -0.24
C GLU A 166 10.19 4.80 -1.75
N GLU A 167 8.96 4.88 -2.28
CA GLU A 167 8.69 4.67 -3.70
C GLU A 167 9.04 5.90 -4.53
N GLY A 168 9.87 5.68 -5.56
CA GLY A 168 10.16 6.66 -6.57
C GLY A 168 11.43 7.46 -6.29
N GLY A 169 12.56 6.97 -6.79
CA GLY A 169 13.66 7.88 -7.12
C GLY A 169 15.06 7.41 -6.78
N SER A 170 15.25 6.17 -6.32
CA SER A 170 16.61 5.67 -6.18
C SER A 170 17.28 5.57 -7.56
N ALA A 171 18.55 5.96 -7.65
CA ALA A 171 19.31 5.83 -8.91
C ALA A 171 19.34 4.37 -9.40
N TYR A 172 19.23 3.42 -8.48
CA TYR A 172 19.15 1.98 -8.74
C TYR A 172 17.91 1.60 -9.56
N GLU A 173 16.71 2.03 -9.15
CA GLU A 173 15.47 1.75 -9.87
C GLU A 173 15.53 2.24 -11.32
N ARG A 174 16.02 3.47 -11.55
CA ARG A 174 16.16 4.01 -12.90
C ARG A 174 17.12 3.22 -13.78
N VAL A 175 18.20 2.68 -13.20
CA VAL A 175 19.16 1.85 -13.92
C VAL A 175 18.53 0.51 -14.28
N VAL A 176 17.84 -0.13 -13.34
CA VAL A 176 17.14 -1.40 -13.57
C VAL A 176 16.04 -1.23 -14.61
N ASP A 177 15.21 -0.20 -14.51
CA ASP A 177 14.14 0.09 -15.47
C ASP A 177 14.68 0.30 -16.89
N ARG A 178 15.78 1.05 -17.03
CA ARG A 178 16.46 1.22 -18.32
C ARG A 178 16.99 -0.10 -18.86
N ALA A 179 17.64 -0.90 -18.03
CA ALA A 179 18.16 -2.20 -18.44
C ALA A 179 17.04 -3.15 -18.89
N LEU A 180 15.93 -3.22 -18.14
CA LEU A 180 14.75 -3.99 -18.51
C LEU A 180 14.13 -3.52 -19.83
N GLY A 181 14.06 -2.20 -20.03
CA GLY A 181 13.63 -1.61 -21.30
C GLY A 181 14.52 -1.99 -22.48
N LEU A 182 15.84 -1.93 -22.31
CA LEU A 182 16.82 -2.34 -23.33
C LEU A 182 16.75 -3.85 -23.65
N LEU A 183 16.39 -4.68 -22.66
CA LEU A 183 16.17 -6.11 -22.83
C LEU A 183 14.79 -6.45 -23.41
N GLY A 184 13.97 -5.45 -23.76
CA GLY A 184 12.64 -5.65 -24.34
C GLY A 184 11.60 -6.17 -23.34
N VAL A 185 11.86 -6.07 -22.04
CA VAL A 185 10.93 -6.51 -21.01
C VAL A 185 9.73 -5.56 -20.97
N ALA A 186 8.54 -6.16 -20.92
CA ALA A 186 7.27 -5.46 -20.83
C ALA A 186 7.12 -4.70 -19.49
N PRO A 187 6.74 -3.40 -19.51
CA PRO A 187 6.29 -2.72 -18.30
C PRO A 187 4.94 -3.27 -17.82
N PRO A 188 4.54 -2.98 -16.55
CA PRO A 188 5.30 -2.23 -15.55
C PRO A 188 6.41 -3.04 -14.86
N TYR A 189 7.53 -2.38 -14.59
CA TYR A 189 8.74 -3.00 -14.02
C TYR A 189 8.66 -3.28 -12.53
N TRP A 190 7.77 -2.61 -11.79
CA TRP A 190 7.53 -2.88 -10.37
C TRP A 190 7.18 -4.35 -10.10
N ARG A 191 6.69 -5.12 -11.10
CA ARG A 191 6.45 -6.57 -10.96
C ARG A 191 7.68 -7.35 -10.50
N PHE A 192 8.87 -6.84 -10.80
CA PHE A 192 10.14 -7.46 -10.44
C PHE A 192 10.68 -6.93 -9.13
N LEU A 193 10.10 -5.85 -8.59
CA LEU A 193 10.52 -5.24 -7.34
C LEU A 193 10.54 -6.26 -6.17
N PRO A 194 9.53 -7.12 -5.96
CA PRO A 194 9.57 -8.11 -4.88
C PRO A 194 10.70 -9.14 -5.02
N LEU A 195 11.21 -9.37 -6.23
CA LEU A 195 12.38 -10.21 -6.47
C LEU A 195 13.66 -9.42 -6.21
N LEU A 196 13.78 -8.21 -6.77
CA LEU A 196 14.95 -7.34 -6.60
C LEU A 196 15.21 -7.01 -5.12
N LEU A 197 14.14 -6.76 -4.35
CA LEU A 197 14.21 -6.49 -2.91
C LEU A 197 14.71 -7.69 -2.09
N ARG A 198 14.74 -8.90 -2.66
CA ARG A 198 15.25 -10.13 -2.03
C ARG A 198 16.70 -10.44 -2.39
N VAL A 199 17.27 -9.81 -3.42
CA VAL A 199 18.61 -10.15 -3.95
C VAL A 199 19.69 -9.25 -3.30
N PRO A 200 20.81 -9.81 -2.79
CA PRO A 200 21.93 -9.03 -2.28
C PRO A 200 22.48 -8.01 -3.32
N PRO A 201 22.89 -6.79 -2.92
CA PRO A 201 22.99 -6.28 -1.54
C PRO A 201 21.74 -5.57 -1.02
N VAL A 202 20.61 -5.59 -1.75
CA VAL A 202 19.42 -4.77 -1.45
C VAL A 202 18.85 -5.01 -0.04
N PRO A 203 18.70 -6.26 0.46
CA PRO A 203 18.26 -6.50 1.84
C PRO A 203 19.20 -5.88 2.89
N LEU A 204 20.51 -5.87 2.65
CA LEU A 204 21.50 -5.32 3.58
C LEU A 204 21.43 -3.78 3.60
N LEU A 205 21.24 -3.18 2.43
CA LEU A 205 21.10 -1.73 2.30
C LEU A 205 19.78 -1.23 2.93
N ARG A 206 18.66 -1.94 2.73
CA ARG A 206 17.37 -1.59 3.37
C ARG A 206 17.39 -1.72 4.89
N ARG A 207 18.08 -2.74 5.43
CA ARG A 207 18.28 -2.87 6.90
C ARG A 207 19.15 -1.76 7.49
N ARG A 208 20.04 -1.18 6.70
CA ARG A 208 20.91 -0.06 7.10
C ARG A 208 20.28 1.30 6.84
N HIS A 209 19.24 1.36 6.04
CA HIS A 209 18.56 2.61 5.70
C HIS A 209 17.91 3.21 6.95
N ARG A 210 17.89 4.54 7.04
CA ARG A 210 17.22 5.22 8.15
C ARG A 210 15.75 4.81 8.17
N PRO A 211 15.20 4.47 9.35
CA PRO A 211 13.77 4.19 9.48
C PRO A 211 12.96 5.39 8.99
N LEU A 212 11.77 5.12 8.48
CA LEU A 212 10.80 6.18 8.20
C LEU A 212 10.55 6.97 9.49
N GLU A 213 10.80 8.28 9.45
CA GLU A 213 10.55 9.19 10.57
C GLU A 213 9.23 9.92 10.34
N ALA A 214 8.49 10.15 11.42
CA ALA A 214 7.26 10.94 11.40
C ALA A 214 7.53 12.34 10.84
N ARG A 215 6.55 12.93 10.15
CA ARG A 215 6.70 14.29 9.66
C ARG A 215 6.75 15.22 10.86
N ARG A 216 7.90 15.85 11.12
CA ARG A 216 7.97 16.91 12.13
C ARG A 216 7.01 18.03 11.69
N PRO A 217 6.10 18.49 12.56
CA PRO A 217 5.33 19.69 12.25
C PRO A 217 6.33 20.82 12.00
N THR A 218 6.23 21.44 10.83
CA THR A 218 6.95 22.69 10.56
C THR A 218 6.49 23.68 11.62
N ALA A 219 7.38 24.00 12.55
CA ALA A 219 7.16 25.05 13.53
C ALA A 219 6.77 26.32 12.77
N ARG A 220 5.54 26.79 12.99
CA ARG A 220 5.14 28.17 12.70
C ARG A 220 5.19 28.94 14.01
#